data_AF-D3PNC0-F1
#
_entry.id   AF-D3PNC0-F1
#
_cell.length_a   1.000
_cell.length_b   1.000
_cell.length_c   1.000
_cell.angle_alpha   90.00
_cell.angle_beta   90.00
_cell.angle_gamma   90.00
#
_symmetry.space_group_name_H-M   'P 1'
#
loop_
_entity.id
_entity.type
_entity.pdbx_description
1 polymer ?
#
loop_
_entity_poly.entity_id
_entity_poly.type
_entity_poly.pdbx_seq_one_letter_code
_entity_poly.pdbx_strand_id
1 'polypeptide(L)'
;MKEEQERIEAGKRVPVLVVRTSEWTLWVLAGLVYLGYVVMAAMEAPTLPVTVGLALLPALRLLPDRMLIGVGIGVGWFLGGLALTLSAYTLVGLLLASQLLALAAGRSERWGWIIGMVVGYVAGIWWGVSR
;
A
#
# COMPACT_ATOMS: atom_id res chain seq x y z
N MET A 1 -11.15 3.84 -53.56
CA MET A 1 -10.11 4.36 -52.63
C MET A 1 -10.61 5.36 -51.57
N LYS A 2 -11.91 5.73 -51.52
CA LYS A 2 -12.45 6.55 -50.42
C LYS A 2 -13.25 5.76 -49.37
N GLU A 3 -13.79 4.59 -49.74
CA GLU A 3 -14.66 3.80 -48.86
C GLU A 3 -13.91 2.90 -47.86
N GLU A 4 -12.62 2.63 -48.10
CA GLU A 4 -11.82 1.75 -47.23
C GLU A 4 -11.23 2.50 -46.02
N GLN A 5 -11.16 3.83 -46.09
CA GLN A 5 -10.66 4.69 -45.01
C GLN A 5 -11.73 4.96 -43.94
N GLU A 6 -13.02 4.98 -44.29
CA GLU A 6 -14.11 5.18 -43.33
C GLU A 6 -14.35 3.96 -42.41
N ARG A 7 -13.94 2.76 -42.81
CA ARG A 7 -14.05 1.56 -41.94
C ARG A 7 -13.00 1.53 -40.82
N ILE A 8 -11.89 2.26 -40.95
CA ILE A 8 -10.84 2.27 -39.92
C ILE A 8 -11.20 3.21 -38.76
N GLU A 9 -12.02 4.24 -39.01
CA GLU A 9 -12.46 5.18 -37.95
C GLU A 9 -13.65 4.66 -37.12
N ALA A 10 -14.42 3.70 -37.62
CA ALA A 10 -15.59 3.16 -36.94
C ALA A 10 -15.28 2.07 -35.90
N GLY A 11 -14.08 1.49 -35.91
CA GLY A 11 -13.76 0.28 -35.13
C GLY A 11 -13.03 0.47 -33.80
N LYS A 12 -12.62 1.70 -33.43
CA LYS A 12 -11.75 1.93 -32.27
C LYS A 12 -12.34 2.86 -31.21
N ARG A 13 -13.66 2.84 -31.04
CA ARG A 13 -14.26 3.25 -29.76
C ARG A 13 -14.44 2.00 -28.92
N VAL A 14 -13.32 1.43 -28.47
CA VAL A 14 -13.37 0.63 -27.24
C VAL A 14 -13.93 1.59 -26.21
N PRO A 15 -15.10 1.32 -25.60
CA PRO A 15 -15.48 2.04 -24.41
C PRO A 15 -14.43 1.62 -23.39
N VAL A 16 -13.35 2.39 -23.28
CA VAL A 16 -12.58 2.43 -22.06
C VAL A 16 -13.64 2.84 -21.06
N LEU A 17 -14.11 1.85 -20.30
CA LEU A 17 -14.90 2.07 -19.12
C LEU A 17 -13.96 2.84 -18.21
N VAL A 18 -13.79 4.14 -18.48
CA VAL A 18 -13.26 5.10 -17.55
C VAL A 18 -14.36 5.16 -16.52
N VAL A 19 -14.38 4.15 -15.65
CA VAL A 19 -14.99 4.26 -14.35
C VAL A 19 -14.20 5.39 -13.74
N ARG A 20 -14.72 6.59 -13.93
CA ARG A 20 -14.40 7.78 -13.15
C ARG A 20 -14.85 7.39 -11.75
N THR A 21 -14.07 6.53 -11.11
CA THR A 21 -14.16 6.26 -9.69
C THR A 21 -14.00 7.64 -9.11
N SER A 22 -15.10 8.16 -8.57
CA SER A 22 -15.07 9.44 -7.89
C SER A 22 -13.93 9.33 -6.88
N GLU A 23 -13.03 10.31 -6.83
CA GLU A 23 -11.93 10.33 -5.87
C GLU A 23 -12.45 10.04 -4.46
N TRP A 24 -13.67 10.49 -4.17
CA TRP A 24 -14.44 10.14 -2.97
C TRP A 24 -14.59 8.64 -2.72
N THR A 25 -14.94 7.83 -3.72
CA THR A 25 -15.07 6.38 -3.60
C THR A 25 -13.74 5.73 -3.21
N LEU A 26 -12.63 6.20 -3.77
CA LEU A 26 -11.29 5.70 -3.41
C LEU A 26 -10.92 6.09 -1.98
N TRP A 27 -11.25 7.30 -1.55
CA TRP A 27 -11.04 7.72 -0.15
C TRP A 27 -11.91 6.94 0.84
N VAL A 28 -13.17 6.66 0.50
CA VAL A 28 -14.05 5.83 1.34
C VAL A 28 -13.51 4.39 1.45
N LEU A 29 -13.12 3.78 0.32
CA LEU A 29 -12.52 2.44 0.33
C LEU A 29 -11.20 2.41 1.10
N ALA A 30 -10.33 3.41 0.89
CA ALA A 30 -9.09 3.54 1.63
C ALA A 30 -9.36 3.65 3.14
N GLY A 31 -10.34 4.48 3.55
CA GLY A 31 -10.73 4.63 4.95
C GLY A 31 -11.24 3.33 5.58
N LEU A 32 -12.11 2.59 4.88
CA LEU A 32 -12.64 1.31 5.37
C LEU A 32 -11.54 0.26 5.54
N VAL A 33 -10.65 0.14 4.55
CA VAL A 33 -9.54 -0.81 4.62
C VAL A 33 -8.52 -0.40 5.69
N TYR A 34 -8.26 0.90 5.83
CA TYR A 34 -7.42 1.43 6.90
C TYR A 34 -8.00 1.08 8.27
N LEU A 35 -9.30 1.32 8.47
CA LEU A 35 -9.97 0.99 9.73
C LEU A 35 -9.89 -0.51 10.03
N GLY A 36 -10.18 -1.37 9.05
CA GLY A 36 -10.05 -2.81 9.19
C GLY A 36 -8.62 -3.24 9.56
N TYR A 37 -7.62 -2.64 8.92
CA TYR A 37 -6.20 -2.84 9.27
C TYR A 37 -5.89 -2.43 10.71
N VAL A 38 -6.33 -1.25 11.16
CA VAL A 38 -6.06 -0.77 12.52
C VAL A 38 -6.68 -1.69 13.56
N VAL A 39 -7.89 -2.20 13.31
CA VAL A 39 -8.53 -3.18 14.21
C VAL A 39 -7.72 -4.47 14.29
N MET A 40 -7.29 -5.03 13.15
CA MET A 40 -6.42 -6.22 13.14
C MET A 40 -5.10 -5.97 13.88
N ALA A 41 -4.44 -4.85 13.59
CA ALA A 41 -3.20 -4.46 14.25
C ALA A 41 -3.38 -4.27 15.77
N ALA A 42 -4.52 -3.75 16.22
CA ALA A 42 -4.82 -3.60 17.64
C ALA A 42 -5.05 -4.95 18.35
N MET A 43 -5.62 -5.94 17.66
CA MET A 43 -5.80 -7.28 18.22
C MET A 43 -4.50 -8.08 18.32
N GLU A 44 -3.55 -7.82 17.42
CA GLU A 44 -2.27 -8.55 17.37
C GLU A 44 -1.12 -7.85 18.10
N ALA A 45 -1.21 -6.54 18.29
CA ALA A 45 -0.14 -5.77 18.91
C ALA A 45 0.01 -6.10 20.40
N PRO A 46 1.25 -6.36 20.88
CA PRO A 46 1.49 -6.71 22.28
C PRO A 46 1.32 -5.52 23.24
N THR A 47 1.42 -4.28 22.74
CA THR A 47 1.35 -3.06 23.56
C THR A 47 0.74 -1.90 22.77
N LEU A 48 0.11 -0.95 23.48
CA LEU A 48 -0.48 0.26 22.89
C LEU A 48 0.51 1.07 22.01
N PRO A 49 1.79 1.28 22.40
CA PRO A 49 2.75 1.97 21.52
C PRO A 49 2.99 1.25 20.20
N VAL A 50 3.01 -0.09 20.20
CA VAL A 50 3.15 -0.89 18.97
C VAL A 50 1.91 -0.75 18.10
N THR A 51 0.71 -0.76 18.70
CA THR A 51 -0.54 -0.50 17.96
C THR A 51 -0.52 0.85 17.27
N VAL A 52 -0.12 1.91 17.98
CA VAL A 52 -0.03 3.27 17.41
C VAL A 52 1.01 3.32 16.30
N GLY A 53 2.18 2.69 16.50
CA GLY A 53 3.21 2.58 15.47
C GLY A 53 2.69 1.89 14.21
N LEU A 54 2.03 0.74 14.36
CA LEU A 54 1.41 -0.01 13.27
C LEU A 54 0.31 0.81 12.57
N ALA A 55 -0.52 1.51 13.32
CA ALA A 55 -1.60 2.34 12.79
C ALA A 55 -1.08 3.49 11.93
N LEU A 56 0.15 3.97 12.12
CA LEU A 56 0.74 5.06 11.33
C LEU A 56 1.39 4.58 10.02
N LEU A 57 1.74 3.29 9.92
CA LEU A 57 2.48 2.76 8.77
C LEU A 57 1.82 3.00 7.40
N PRO A 58 0.49 2.83 7.22
CA PRO A 58 -0.14 3.11 5.93
C PRO A 58 -0.01 4.58 5.54
N ALA A 59 -0.12 5.51 6.50
CA ALA A 59 0.00 6.94 6.25
C ALA A 59 1.42 7.37 5.81
N LEU A 60 2.46 6.65 6.22
CA LEU A 60 3.84 6.90 5.78
C LEU A 60 4.00 6.77 4.26
N ARG A 61 3.09 6.06 3.60
CA ARG A 61 3.04 5.96 2.14
C ARG A 61 2.81 7.31 1.44
N LEU A 62 2.21 8.27 2.15
CA LEU A 62 1.93 9.62 1.67
C LEU A 62 3.12 10.57 1.77
N LEU A 63 4.27 10.12 2.27
CA LEU A 63 5.49 10.94 2.33
C LEU A 63 6.06 11.26 0.93
N PRO A 64 6.95 12.28 0.81
CA PRO A 64 7.57 12.67 -0.45
C PRO A 64 8.39 11.54 -1.08
N ASP A 65 8.48 11.50 -2.41
CA ASP A 65 9.12 10.39 -3.15
C ASP A 65 10.58 10.14 -2.76
N ARG A 66 11.32 11.21 -2.46
CA ARG A 66 12.72 11.14 -2.04
C ARG A 66 12.95 10.36 -0.74
N MET A 67 11.93 10.25 0.09
CA MET A 67 11.99 9.59 1.40
C MET A 67 11.46 8.15 1.35
N LEU A 68 10.78 7.75 0.26
CA LEU A 68 10.03 6.51 0.21
C LEU A 68 10.86 5.25 0.40
N ILE A 69 12.09 5.22 -0.13
CA ILE A 69 12.99 4.07 0.05
C ILE A 69 13.39 3.96 1.52
N GLY A 70 13.87 5.04 2.13
CA GLY A 70 14.28 5.04 3.54
C GLY A 70 13.11 4.74 4.49
N VAL A 71 11.95 5.34 4.22
CA VAL A 71 10.71 5.05 4.96
C VAL A 71 10.31 3.60 4.77
N GLY A 72 10.35 3.08 3.55
CA GLY A 72 10.11 1.67 3.27
C GLY A 72 11.03 0.78 4.10
N ILE A 73 12.34 1.05 4.11
CA ILE A 73 13.32 0.30 4.92
C ILE A 73 12.95 0.30 6.41
N GLY A 74 12.62 1.46 6.96
CA GLY A 74 12.22 1.57 8.37
C GLY A 74 10.94 0.78 8.69
N VAL A 75 9.92 0.91 7.84
CA VAL A 75 8.65 0.17 7.97
C VAL A 75 8.90 -1.34 7.88
N GLY A 76 9.69 -1.77 6.89
CA GLY A 76 10.07 -3.16 6.71
C GLY A 76 10.78 -3.70 7.94
N TRP A 77 11.82 -3.01 8.43
CA TRP A 77 12.61 -3.44 9.58
C TRP A 77 11.75 -3.57 10.84
N PHE A 78 10.86 -2.60 11.10
CA PHE A 78 9.93 -2.64 12.22
C PHE A 78 8.99 -3.86 12.15
N LEU A 79 8.43 -4.15 10.98
CA LEU A 79 7.58 -5.32 10.77
C LEU A 79 8.35 -6.64 10.86
N GLY A 80 9.60 -6.66 10.37
CA GLY A 80 10.48 -7.83 10.46
C GLY A 80 10.79 -8.20 11.90
N GLY A 81 11.02 -7.21 12.77
CA GLY A 81 11.16 -7.42 14.21
C GLY A 81 9.90 -7.93 14.92
N LEU A 82 8.74 -7.77 14.29
CA LEU A 82 7.43 -8.24 14.78
C LEU A 82 6.90 -9.46 14.01
N ALA A 83 7.72 -10.09 13.16
CA ALA A 83 7.27 -11.15 12.25
C ALA A 83 6.71 -12.39 12.97
N LEU A 84 7.10 -12.63 14.22
CA LEU A 84 6.56 -13.72 15.04
C LEU A 84 5.23 -13.38 15.73
N THR A 85 4.91 -12.08 15.83
CA THR A 85 3.70 -11.58 16.51
C THR A 85 2.59 -11.18 15.55
N LEU A 86 2.94 -10.76 14.33
CA LEU A 86 1.99 -10.31 13.32
C LEU A 86 1.58 -11.46 12.40
N SER A 87 0.29 -11.57 12.11
CA SER A 87 -0.19 -12.54 11.14
C SER A 87 0.08 -12.08 9.69
N ALA A 88 0.12 -13.05 8.78
CA ALA A 88 0.19 -12.77 7.34
C ALA A 88 -0.99 -11.89 6.88
N TYR A 89 -2.17 -12.03 7.49
CA TYR A 89 -3.36 -11.24 7.15
C TYR A 89 -3.19 -9.77 7.51
N THR A 90 -2.58 -9.46 8.65
CA THR A 90 -2.29 -8.07 9.05
C THR A 90 -1.26 -7.42 8.13
N LEU A 91 -0.27 -8.18 7.65
CA LEU A 91 0.69 -7.70 6.65
C LEU A 91 0.03 -7.43 5.30
N VAL A 92 -0.88 -8.31 4.85
CA VAL A 92 -1.67 -8.07 3.63
C VAL A 92 -2.58 -6.85 3.81
N GLY A 93 -3.23 -6.72 4.97
CA GLY A 93 -4.06 -5.58 5.32
C GLY A 93 -3.28 -4.27 5.29
N LEU A 94 -2.06 -4.25 5.82
CA LEU A 94 -1.15 -3.11 5.75
C LEU A 94 -0.84 -2.72 4.30
N LEU A 95 -0.44 -3.70 3.47
CA LEU A 95 -0.12 -3.45 2.07
C LEU A 95 -1.34 -2.89 1.34
N LEU A 96 -2.52 -3.48 1.54
CA LEU A 96 -3.74 -3.04 0.90
C LEU A 96 -4.15 -1.63 1.35
N ALA A 97 -4.13 -1.35 2.66
CA ALA A 97 -4.41 -0.02 3.21
C ALA A 97 -3.45 1.03 2.67
N SER A 98 -2.16 0.71 2.62
CA SER A 98 -1.12 1.61 2.10
C SER A 98 -1.34 1.93 0.62
N GLN A 99 -1.67 0.91 -0.19
CA GLN A 99 -1.84 1.08 -1.63
C GLN A 99 -3.14 1.80 -1.97
N LEU A 100 -4.25 1.50 -1.30
CA LEU A 100 -5.49 2.24 -1.47
C LEU A 100 -5.35 3.70 -1.04
N LEU A 101 -4.59 3.98 0.02
CA LEU A 101 -4.32 5.34 0.45
C LEU A 101 -3.44 6.09 -0.57
N ALA A 102 -2.44 5.43 -1.16
CA ALA A 102 -1.64 6.01 -2.23
C ALA A 102 -2.48 6.28 -3.49
N LEU A 103 -3.35 5.35 -3.88
CA LEU A 103 -4.25 5.49 -5.02
C LEU A 103 -5.26 6.62 -4.81
N ALA A 104 -5.86 6.71 -3.61
CA ALA A 104 -6.77 7.80 -3.25
C ALA A 104 -6.07 9.17 -3.27
N ALA A 105 -4.78 9.21 -2.96
CA ALA A 105 -3.94 10.41 -3.07
C ALA A 105 -3.40 10.67 -4.50
N GLY A 106 -3.85 9.92 -5.51
CA GLY A 106 -3.43 10.08 -6.91
C GLY A 106 -2.00 9.63 -7.21
N ARG A 107 -1.43 8.71 -6.39
CA ARG A 107 -0.04 8.27 -6.48
C ARG A 107 0.03 6.79 -6.86
N SER A 108 0.25 6.50 -8.15
CA SER A 108 0.19 5.13 -8.69
C SER A 108 1.53 4.38 -8.77
N GLU A 109 2.67 5.07 -8.88
CA GLU A 109 3.96 4.41 -9.12
C GLU A 109 5.01 4.78 -8.09
N ARG A 110 5.21 3.92 -7.09
CA ARG A 110 6.15 4.16 -5.99
C ARG A 110 6.87 2.89 -5.54
N TRP A 111 7.54 2.24 -6.48
CA TRP A 111 8.31 1.00 -6.28
C TRP A 111 9.36 1.11 -5.19
N GLY A 112 9.99 2.28 -5.02
CA GLY A 112 11.03 2.50 -4.02
C GLY A 112 10.58 2.18 -2.58
N TRP A 113 9.32 2.42 -2.25
CA TRP A 113 8.79 2.06 -0.93
C TRP A 113 8.63 0.56 -0.74
N ILE A 114 8.13 -0.15 -1.76
CA ILE A 114 7.96 -1.61 -1.72
C ILE A 114 9.34 -2.27 -1.63
N ILE A 115 10.29 -1.83 -2.46
CA ILE A 115 11.67 -2.32 -2.43
C ILE A 115 12.28 -2.07 -1.05
N GLY A 116 12.15 -0.86 -0.52
CA GLY A 116 12.61 -0.53 0.83
C GLY A 116 11.98 -1.43 1.89
N MET A 117 10.67 -1.64 1.83
CA MET A 117 9.91 -2.47 2.78
C MET A 117 10.38 -3.92 2.75
N VAL A 118 10.60 -4.51 1.58
CA VAL A 118 11.11 -5.88 1.46
C VAL A 118 12.53 -5.99 2.02
N VAL A 119 13.42 -5.07 1.65
CA VAL A 119 14.81 -5.05 2.16
C VAL A 119 14.84 -4.89 3.67
N GLY A 120 14.08 -3.93 4.20
CA GLY A 120 13.94 -3.70 5.63
C GLY A 120 13.38 -4.91 6.36
N TYR A 121 12.35 -5.56 5.82
CA TYR A 121 11.70 -6.73 6.42
C TYR A 121 12.67 -7.89 6.61
N VAL A 122 13.45 -8.22 5.57
CA VAL A 122 14.50 -9.24 5.65
C VAL A 122 15.54 -8.89 6.71
N ALA A 123 15.99 -7.62 6.74
CA ALA A 123 16.95 -7.16 7.75
C ALA A 123 16.38 -7.23 9.19
N GLY A 124 15.09 -6.92 9.37
CA GLY A 124 14.41 -6.99 10.66
C GLY A 124 14.27 -8.43 11.18
N ILE A 125 13.90 -9.36 10.30
CA ILE A 125 13.86 -10.80 10.64
C ILE A 125 15.26 -11.29 11.02
N TRP A 126 16.27 -10.98 10.18
CA TRP A 126 17.64 -11.42 10.44
C TRP A 126 18.14 -10.94 11.79
N TRP A 127 17.91 -9.66 12.11
CA TRP A 127 18.21 -9.10 13.43
C TRP A 127 17.51 -9.85 14.56
N GLY A 128 16.21 -10.14 14.41
CA GLY A 128 15.41 -10.86 15.40
C GLY A 128 15.86 -12.31 15.63
N VAL A 129 16.40 -12.98 14.62
CA VAL A 129 16.90 -14.37 14.71
C VAL A 129 18.35 -14.43 15.23
N SER A 130 19.12 -13.36 15.03
CA SER A 130 20.54 -13.29 15.44
C SER A 130 20.78 -12.95 16.93
N ARG A 131 19.71 -12.73 17.70
CA ARG A 131 19.74 -12.51 19.16
C ARG A 131 19.17 -13.69 19.90
#